data_AF-A0A3C7Z7T0-F1
#
_entry.id   AF-A0A3C7Z7T0-F1
#
_cell.length_a   1.000
_cell.length_b   1.000
_cell.length_c   1.000
_cell.angle_alpha   90.00
_cell.angle_beta   90.00
_cell.angle_gamma   90.00
#
_symmetry.space_group_name_H-M   'P 1'
#
loop_
_entity.id
_entity.type
_entity.pdbx_description
1 polymer ?
#
loop_
_entity_poly.entity_id
_entity_poly.type
_entity_poly.pdbx_seq_one_letter_code
_entity_poly.pdbx_strand_id
1 'polypeptide(L)'
;MAHTHFITLENQPDFPGEDLTEKNADMLSGYYLEHTDGLDQAAEQLFNHQRDLFSVALQALWLRNVEVPNTPHHYRSFIHGFASYDLIQTLVKQKQYDAGLAMTRTDTLLINSNLPTFVELADKSAFWPFERPNLVRTVTAAGEVRQESDQQLHARTMGAHIAFMLQRPWFDVEG
;
A
#
# COMPACT_ATOMS: atom_id res chain seq x y z
N MET A 1 5.60 -30.17 -20.12
CA MET A 1 5.06 -29.20 -21.10
C MET A 1 4.89 -27.89 -20.35
N ALA A 2 5.59 -26.83 -20.75
CA ALA A 2 5.45 -25.53 -20.10
C ALA A 2 4.09 -24.95 -20.50
N HIS A 3 3.17 -24.81 -19.54
CA HIS A 3 1.95 -24.06 -19.75
C HIS A 3 2.34 -22.59 -19.85
N THR A 4 2.41 -22.07 -21.07
CA THR A 4 2.50 -20.63 -21.30
C THR A 4 1.15 -20.04 -20.91
N HIS A 5 0.97 -19.68 -19.63
CA HIS A 5 -0.15 -18.82 -19.26
C HIS A 5 0.07 -17.50 -19.99
N PHE A 6 -0.87 -17.11 -20.85
CA PHE A 6 -0.88 -15.77 -21.40
C PHE A 6 -1.28 -14.83 -20.27
N ILE A 7 -0.27 -14.13 -19.75
CA ILE A 7 -0.39 -13.21 -18.63
C ILE A 7 -0.95 -11.92 -19.19
N THR A 8 -2.18 -11.59 -18.84
CA THR A 8 -2.82 -10.37 -19.30
C THR A 8 -3.70 -9.85 -18.17
N LEU A 9 -3.30 -8.69 -17.63
CA LEU A 9 -4.16 -7.93 -16.73
C LEU A 9 -5.39 -7.49 -17.50
N GLU A 10 -6.55 -7.63 -16.88
CA GLU A 10 -7.76 -7.09 -17.48
C GLU A 10 -7.84 -5.58 -17.26
N ASN A 11 -8.40 -4.88 -18.24
CA ASN A 11 -8.64 -3.46 -18.13
C ASN A 11 -9.70 -3.22 -17.04
N GLN A 12 -9.33 -2.47 -16.01
CA GLN A 12 -10.17 -2.18 -14.85
C GLN A 12 -10.29 -0.65 -14.67
N PRO A 13 -11.21 0.01 -15.40
CA PRO A 13 -11.30 1.47 -15.46
C PRO A 13 -11.83 2.12 -14.17
N ASP A 14 -12.47 1.37 -13.30
CA ASP A 14 -12.99 1.78 -12.00
C ASP A 14 -11.93 1.75 -10.89
N PHE A 15 -10.80 1.08 -11.07
CA PHE A 15 -9.66 1.12 -10.14
C PHE A 15 -9.03 2.55 -10.08
N PRO A 16 -8.59 3.05 -8.91
CA PRO A 16 -8.66 2.45 -7.58
C PRO A 16 -9.97 2.77 -6.84
N GLY A 17 -11.00 3.30 -7.50
CA GLY A 17 -12.33 3.56 -6.91
C GLY A 17 -12.87 2.31 -6.22
N GLU A 18 -12.95 1.23 -6.99
CA GLU A 18 -13.27 -0.13 -6.54
C GLU A 18 -12.00 -0.93 -6.19
N ASP A 19 -12.16 -2.09 -5.55
CA ASP A 19 -11.08 -3.04 -5.29
C ASP A 19 -10.61 -3.75 -6.57
N LEU A 20 -9.44 -4.40 -6.55
CA LEU A 20 -8.99 -5.27 -7.63
C LEU A 20 -10.02 -6.38 -7.90
N THR A 21 -10.23 -6.70 -9.17
CA THR A 21 -10.96 -7.92 -9.50
C THR A 21 -10.16 -9.16 -9.08
N GLU A 22 -10.86 -10.28 -8.85
CA GLU A 22 -10.23 -11.55 -8.46
C GLU A 22 -9.13 -11.96 -9.45
N LYS A 23 -9.41 -11.81 -10.75
CA LYS A 23 -8.46 -12.14 -11.81
C LYS A 23 -7.22 -11.26 -11.79
N ASN A 24 -7.37 -9.94 -11.64
CA ASN A 24 -6.21 -9.06 -11.55
C ASN A 24 -5.40 -9.35 -10.29
N ALA A 25 -6.04 -9.58 -9.15
CA ALA A 25 -5.37 -9.94 -7.91
C ALA A 25 -4.57 -11.24 -8.03
N ASP A 26 -5.15 -12.30 -8.60
CA ASP A 26 -4.45 -13.57 -8.83
C ASP A 26 -3.24 -13.41 -9.75
N MET A 27 -3.37 -12.63 -10.83
CA MET A 27 -2.26 -12.37 -11.77
C MET A 27 -1.16 -11.51 -11.15
N LEU A 28 -1.52 -10.51 -10.36
CA LEU A 28 -0.56 -9.60 -9.71
C LEU A 28 0.19 -10.30 -8.59
N SER A 29 -0.52 -11.04 -7.73
CA SER A 29 0.06 -11.78 -6.61
C SER A 29 0.93 -12.95 -7.08
N GLY A 30 0.43 -13.77 -8.00
CA GLY A 30 1.10 -15.00 -8.43
C GLY A 30 2.19 -14.83 -9.47
N TYR A 31 2.37 -13.63 -10.04
CA TYR A 31 3.36 -13.42 -11.10
C TYR A 31 4.06 -12.06 -11.05
N TYR A 32 3.33 -10.94 -11.13
CA TYR A 32 3.98 -9.64 -11.31
C TYR A 32 4.80 -9.17 -10.10
N LEU A 33 4.26 -9.25 -8.89
CA LEU A 33 4.96 -8.72 -7.71
C LEU A 33 6.17 -9.57 -7.30
N GLU A 34 6.17 -10.86 -7.65
CA GLU A 34 7.30 -11.76 -7.37
C GLU A 34 8.41 -11.70 -8.42
N HIS A 35 8.07 -11.39 -9.68
CA HIS A 35 9.00 -11.47 -10.81
C HIS A 35 9.48 -10.09 -11.30
N THR A 36 9.18 -9.02 -10.56
CA THR A 36 9.60 -7.66 -10.93
C THR A 36 10.69 -7.16 -9.99
N ASP A 37 11.94 -7.11 -10.47
CA ASP A 37 13.07 -6.47 -9.76
C ASP A 37 12.79 -4.99 -9.41
N GLY A 38 11.87 -4.36 -10.14
CA GLY A 38 11.45 -2.98 -9.93
C GLY A 38 10.78 -2.71 -8.58
N LEU A 39 10.16 -3.71 -7.93
CA LEU A 39 9.51 -3.49 -6.63
C LEU A 39 10.54 -3.26 -5.52
N ASP A 40 11.60 -4.06 -5.49
CA ASP A 40 12.67 -3.94 -4.50
C ASP A 40 13.48 -2.65 -4.72
N GLN A 41 13.72 -2.27 -5.97
CA GLN A 41 14.37 -0.99 -6.32
C GLN A 41 13.51 0.22 -5.93
N ALA A 42 12.21 0.19 -6.22
CA ALA A 42 11.28 1.26 -5.82
C ALA A 42 11.19 1.37 -4.29
N ALA A 43 11.14 0.23 -3.59
CA ALA A 43 11.16 0.18 -2.14
C ALA A 43 12.46 0.79 -1.58
N GLU A 44 13.62 0.48 -2.14
CA GLU A 44 14.91 1.02 -1.69
C GLU A 44 14.99 2.55 -1.85
N GLN A 45 14.47 3.09 -2.96
CA GLN A 45 14.40 4.54 -3.17
C GLN A 45 13.49 5.22 -2.14
N LEU A 46 12.34 4.62 -1.81
CA LEU A 46 11.40 5.15 -0.82
C LEU A 46 11.89 5.01 0.62
N PHE A 47 12.76 4.03 0.90
CA PHE A 47 13.20 3.67 2.25
C PHE A 47 13.83 4.85 3.01
N ASN A 48 14.51 5.77 2.33
CA ASN A 48 15.16 6.90 3.01
C ASN A 48 14.22 8.09 3.28
N HIS A 49 13.01 8.09 2.71
CA HIS A 49 12.16 9.29 2.65
C HIS A 49 10.83 9.14 3.39
N GLN A 50 10.44 7.93 3.78
CA GLN A 50 9.08 7.66 4.30
C GLN A 50 9.03 7.27 5.78
N ARG A 51 10.08 7.60 6.55
CA ARG A 51 10.19 7.21 7.97
C ARG A 51 9.13 7.88 8.85
N ASP A 52 8.79 9.13 8.53
CA ASP A 52 7.78 9.89 9.25
C ASP A 52 6.37 9.32 8.97
N LEU A 53 6.08 8.97 7.72
CA LEU A 53 4.83 8.27 7.36
C LEU A 53 4.70 6.93 8.09
N PHE A 54 5.79 6.19 8.25
CA PHE A 54 5.75 4.95 9.05
C PHE A 54 5.43 5.23 10.53
N SER A 55 5.93 6.33 11.09
CA SER A 55 5.62 6.72 12.47
C SER A 55 4.14 7.11 12.64
N VAL A 56 3.54 7.74 11.62
CA VAL A 56 2.10 8.00 11.56
C VAL A 56 1.30 6.69 11.47
N ALA A 57 1.75 5.77 10.61
CA ALA A 57 1.15 4.45 10.44
C ALA A 57 1.12 3.65 11.75
N LEU A 58 2.22 3.65 12.51
CA LEU A 58 2.30 2.97 13.80
C LEU A 58 1.31 3.55 14.83
N GLN A 59 1.13 4.87 14.86
CA GLN A 59 0.15 5.50 15.76
C GLN A 59 -1.29 5.09 15.39
N ALA A 60 -1.63 5.05 14.10
CA ALA A 60 -2.94 4.60 13.66
C ALA A 60 -3.19 3.11 13.98
N LEU A 61 -2.18 2.26 13.82
CA LEU A 61 -2.28 0.84 14.21
C LEU A 61 -2.43 0.66 15.73
N TRP A 62 -1.70 1.45 16.52
CA TRP A 62 -1.81 1.41 17.97
C TRP A 62 -3.21 1.79 18.47
N LEU A 63 -3.84 2.81 17.87
CA LEU A 63 -5.24 3.18 18.16
C LEU A 63 -6.24 2.04 17.87
N ARG A 64 -5.85 1.09 17.01
CA ARG A 64 -6.62 -0.13 16.71
C ARG A 64 -6.24 -1.34 17.57
N ASN A 65 -5.42 -1.16 18.60
CA ASN A 65 -4.83 -2.25 19.39
C ASN A 65 -3.98 -3.23 18.55
N VAL A 66 -3.41 -2.76 17.43
CA VAL A 66 -2.45 -3.53 16.62
C VAL A 66 -1.05 -3.01 16.93
N GLU A 67 -0.29 -3.76 17.74
CA GLU A 67 1.06 -3.38 18.09
C GLU A 67 2.06 -3.88 17.05
N VAL A 68 2.61 -2.94 16.28
CA VAL A 68 3.71 -3.20 15.34
C VAL A 68 5.00 -2.59 15.89
N PRO A 69 6.08 -3.38 16.07
CA PRO A 69 7.36 -2.87 16.53
C PRO A 69 7.98 -1.86 15.55
N ASN A 70 8.57 -0.79 16.07
CA ASN A 70 9.32 0.16 15.27
C ASN A 70 10.75 -0.34 14.97
N THR A 71 10.85 -1.41 14.16
CA THR A 71 12.15 -1.99 13.75
C THR A 71 12.39 -1.84 12.24
N PRO A 72 13.64 -1.98 11.77
CA PRO A 72 13.96 -1.90 10.35
C PRO A 72 13.18 -2.91 9.48
N HIS A 73 12.88 -4.10 10.01
CA HIS A 73 12.12 -5.12 9.27
C HIS A 73 10.67 -4.72 9.03
N HIS A 74 9.98 -4.20 10.04
CA HIS A 74 8.60 -3.72 9.89
C HIS A 74 8.53 -2.49 8.98
N TYR A 75 9.52 -1.59 9.10
CA TYR A 75 9.62 -0.45 8.22
C TYR A 75 9.84 -0.89 6.76
N ARG A 76 10.71 -1.88 6.52
CA ARG A 76 10.90 -2.45 5.19
C ARG A 76 9.59 -3.05 4.66
N SER A 77 8.86 -3.83 5.45
CA SER A 77 7.56 -4.40 5.04
C SER A 77 6.54 -3.31 4.71
N PHE A 78 6.47 -2.23 5.50
CA PHE A 78 5.68 -1.04 5.20
C PHE A 78 6.03 -0.43 3.84
N ILE A 79 7.33 -0.22 3.58
CA ILE A 79 7.80 0.38 2.32
C ILE A 79 7.50 -0.52 1.13
N HIS A 80 7.64 -1.85 1.26
CA HIS A 80 7.23 -2.76 0.19
C HIS A 80 5.73 -2.72 -0.06
N GLY A 81 4.90 -2.61 0.97
CA GLY A 81 3.47 -2.43 0.80
C GLY A 81 3.14 -1.16 0.02
N PHE A 82 3.78 -0.05 0.38
CA PHE A 82 3.66 1.23 -0.31
C PHE A 82 4.03 1.11 -1.79
N ALA A 83 5.21 0.56 -2.08
CA ALA A 83 5.71 0.37 -3.45
C ALA A 83 4.85 -0.63 -4.25
N SER A 84 4.29 -1.65 -3.59
CA SER A 84 3.41 -2.63 -4.24
C SER A 84 2.15 -1.96 -4.77
N TYR A 85 1.55 -1.06 -3.98
CA TYR A 85 0.35 -0.34 -4.42
C TYR A 85 0.63 0.55 -5.65
N ASP A 86 1.74 1.30 -5.65
CA ASP A 86 2.16 2.12 -6.79
C ASP A 86 2.30 1.27 -8.07
N LEU A 87 3.03 0.15 -7.97
CA LEU A 87 3.21 -0.76 -9.09
C LEU A 87 1.88 -1.33 -9.59
N ILE A 88 0.99 -1.76 -8.69
CA ILE A 88 -0.36 -2.23 -9.03
C ILE A 88 -1.14 -1.15 -9.77
N GLN A 89 -1.12 0.09 -9.30
CA GLN A 89 -1.81 1.21 -9.93
C GLN A 89 -1.28 1.49 -11.34
N THR A 90 0.04 1.47 -11.50
CA THR A 90 0.69 1.62 -12.80
C THR A 90 0.30 0.49 -13.76
N LEU A 91 0.26 -0.75 -13.27
CA LEU A 91 -0.07 -1.92 -14.08
C LEU A 91 -1.54 -1.99 -14.51
N VAL A 92 -2.47 -1.66 -13.60
CA VAL A 92 -3.91 -1.80 -13.82
C VAL A 92 -4.50 -0.59 -14.55
N LYS A 93 -4.11 0.63 -14.17
CA LYS A 93 -4.67 1.88 -14.70
C LYS A 93 -3.80 2.54 -15.77
N GLN A 94 -2.57 2.07 -15.97
CA GLN A 94 -1.55 2.72 -16.81
C GLN A 94 -1.30 4.19 -16.42
N LYS A 95 -1.72 4.59 -15.22
CA LYS A 95 -1.50 5.91 -14.67
C LYS A 95 -0.31 5.81 -13.72
N GLN A 96 0.74 6.57 -14.03
CA GLN A 96 1.88 6.71 -13.12
C GLN A 96 1.43 7.34 -11.81
N TYR A 97 1.95 6.83 -10.71
CA TYR A 97 1.82 7.46 -9.40
C TYR A 97 2.37 8.88 -9.44
N ASP A 98 1.56 9.83 -8.98
CA ASP A 98 1.97 11.23 -8.93
C ASP A 98 2.76 11.48 -7.65
N ALA A 99 4.09 11.42 -7.77
CA ALA A 99 5.00 11.64 -6.66
C ALA A 99 4.92 13.07 -6.11
N GLY A 100 4.67 14.07 -6.96
CA GLY A 100 4.54 15.46 -6.54
C GLY A 100 3.29 15.66 -5.67
N LEU A 101 2.15 15.14 -6.12
CA LEU A 101 0.90 15.16 -5.35
C LEU A 101 1.05 14.41 -4.02
N ALA A 102 1.69 13.24 -4.04
CA ALA A 102 1.92 12.47 -2.84
C ALA A 102 2.82 13.17 -1.83
N MET A 103 3.88 13.87 -2.28
CA MET A 103 4.74 14.67 -1.41
C MET A 103 3.94 15.81 -0.77
N THR A 104 3.20 16.60 -1.56
CA THR A 104 2.38 17.69 -1.02
C THR A 104 1.36 17.19 0.02
N ARG A 105 0.75 16.04 -0.23
CA ARG A 105 -0.21 15.43 0.70
C ARG A 105 0.45 14.81 1.93
N THR A 106 1.65 14.27 1.78
CA THR A 106 2.48 13.81 2.91
C THR A 106 2.83 14.98 3.82
N ASP A 107 3.30 16.09 3.26
CA ASP A 107 3.59 17.31 4.03
C ASP A 107 2.33 17.81 4.74
N THR A 108 1.20 17.85 4.03
CA THR A 108 -0.09 18.25 4.61
C THR A 108 -0.51 17.33 5.77
N LEU A 109 -0.39 16.01 5.59
CA LEU A 109 -0.69 15.02 6.63
C LEU A 109 0.22 15.22 7.85
N LEU A 110 1.52 15.39 7.64
CA LEU A 110 2.51 15.55 8.71
C LEU A 110 2.35 16.88 9.45
N ILE A 111 2.13 17.99 8.74
CA ILE A 111 1.93 19.33 9.32
C ILE A 111 0.63 19.39 10.12
N ASN A 112 -0.44 18.76 9.63
CA ASN A 112 -1.75 18.73 10.28
C ASN A 112 -1.98 17.49 11.16
N SER A 113 -0.93 16.71 11.44
CA SER A 113 -1.02 15.51 12.27
C SER A 113 -1.36 15.87 13.72
N ASN A 114 -2.65 15.82 14.03
CA ASN A 114 -3.21 15.92 15.37
C ASN A 114 -3.93 14.60 15.72
N LEU A 115 -4.34 14.45 16.98
CA LEU A 115 -5.07 13.25 17.42
C LEU A 115 -6.29 12.92 16.52
N PRO A 116 -7.15 13.87 16.12
CA PRO A 116 -8.22 13.63 15.15
C PRO A 116 -7.76 12.99 13.82
N THR A 117 -6.68 13.48 13.21
CA THR A 117 -6.14 12.94 11.96
C THR A 117 -5.70 11.48 12.11
N PHE A 118 -5.07 11.13 13.25
CA PHE A 118 -4.67 9.74 13.52
C PHE A 118 -5.87 8.82 13.74
N VAL A 119 -6.91 9.30 14.42
CA VAL A 119 -8.16 8.54 14.63
C VAL A 119 -8.86 8.29 13.30
N GLU A 120 -8.97 9.29 12.43
CA GLU A 120 -9.59 9.11 11.11
C GLU A 120 -8.81 8.10 10.24
N LEU A 121 -7.48 8.20 10.24
CA LEU A 121 -6.62 7.22 9.58
C LEU A 121 -6.83 5.81 10.16
N ALA A 122 -6.90 5.69 11.50
CA ALA A 122 -7.13 4.42 12.18
C ALA A 122 -8.50 3.81 11.78
N ASP A 123 -9.56 4.60 11.83
CA ASP A 123 -10.92 4.15 11.50
C ASP A 123 -10.98 3.63 10.06
N LYS A 124 -10.49 4.41 9.08
CA LYS A 124 -10.52 4.00 7.67
C LYS A 124 -9.61 2.81 7.40
N SER A 125 -8.45 2.74 8.06
CA SER A 125 -7.59 1.56 8.00
C SER A 125 -8.27 0.31 8.55
N ALA A 126 -9.27 0.45 9.43
CA ALA A 126 -10.05 -0.67 9.94
C ALA A 126 -11.01 -1.24 8.90
N PHE A 127 -11.61 -0.41 8.07
CA PHE A 127 -12.51 -0.83 7.02
C PHE A 127 -11.78 -1.29 5.76
N TRP A 128 -10.56 -0.79 5.54
CA TRP A 128 -9.80 -1.04 4.31
C TRP A 128 -9.66 -2.53 3.91
N PRO A 129 -9.34 -3.48 4.81
CA PRO A 129 -9.30 -4.89 4.44
C PRO A 129 -10.65 -5.50 4.07
N PHE A 130 -11.76 -4.93 4.53
CA PHE A 130 -13.12 -5.37 4.19
C PHE A 130 -13.60 -4.75 2.87
N GLU A 131 -13.22 -3.51 2.60
CA GLU A 131 -13.52 -2.82 1.35
C GLU A 131 -12.61 -3.28 0.21
N ARG A 132 -11.39 -3.74 0.53
CA ARG A 132 -10.36 -4.09 -0.45
C ARG A 132 -9.66 -5.43 -0.18
N PRO A 133 -10.41 -6.53 0.01
CA PRO A 133 -9.83 -7.83 0.33
C PRO A 133 -8.84 -8.31 -0.74
N ASN A 134 -9.09 -8.04 -2.03
CA ASN A 134 -8.24 -8.50 -3.13
C ASN A 134 -6.93 -7.73 -3.21
N LEU A 135 -6.97 -6.41 -2.98
CA LEU A 135 -5.75 -5.62 -2.87
C LEU A 135 -4.93 -6.06 -1.66
N VAL A 136 -5.56 -6.28 -0.49
CA VAL A 136 -4.86 -6.76 0.72
C VAL A 136 -4.19 -8.10 0.44
N ARG A 137 -4.94 -9.09 -0.08
CA ARG A 137 -4.39 -10.39 -0.50
C ARG A 137 -3.21 -10.23 -1.45
N THR A 138 -3.33 -9.34 -2.44
CA THR A 138 -2.29 -9.12 -3.44
C THR A 138 -1.01 -8.55 -2.82
N VAL A 139 -1.13 -7.56 -1.94
CA VAL A 139 0.06 -6.95 -1.33
C VAL A 139 0.70 -7.86 -0.29
N THR A 140 -0.07 -8.69 0.44
CA THR A 140 0.49 -9.60 1.46
C THR A 140 1.10 -10.88 0.89
N ALA A 141 0.66 -11.37 -0.28
CA ALA A 141 1.16 -12.60 -0.90
C ALA A 141 2.70 -12.67 -0.95
N ALA A 142 3.34 -11.57 -1.37
CA ALA A 142 4.80 -11.49 -1.46
C ALA A 142 5.49 -11.48 -0.08
N GLY A 143 4.80 -11.01 0.97
CA GLY A 143 5.26 -11.08 2.35
C GLY A 143 5.12 -12.49 2.94
N GLU A 144 4.04 -13.18 2.62
CA GLU A 144 3.77 -14.56 3.04
C GLU A 144 4.83 -15.53 2.48
N VAL A 145 5.20 -15.37 1.21
CA VAL A 145 6.28 -16.14 0.56
C VAL A 145 7.64 -15.87 1.23
N ARG A 146 7.86 -14.63 1.68
CA ARG A 146 9.06 -14.22 2.46
C ARG A 146 8.98 -14.60 3.94
N GLN A 147 7.89 -15.24 4.38
CA GLN A 147 7.65 -15.62 5.78
C GLN A 147 7.72 -14.43 6.74
N GLU A 148 7.20 -13.27 6.30
CA GLU A 148 7.01 -12.11 7.17
C GLU A 148 6.04 -12.46 8.32
N SER A 149 6.29 -11.90 9.52
CA SER A 149 5.37 -12.08 10.66
C SER A 149 4.04 -11.35 10.43
N ASP A 150 3.00 -11.71 11.19
CA ASP A 150 1.71 -11.01 11.14
C ASP A 150 1.85 -9.49 11.33
N GLN A 151 2.75 -9.05 12.22
CA GLN A 151 3.04 -7.64 12.45
C GLN A 151 3.69 -6.97 11.24
N GLN A 152 4.55 -7.68 10.51
CA GLN A 152 5.13 -7.21 9.25
C GLN A 152 4.08 -7.15 8.14
N LEU A 153 3.17 -8.12 8.05
CA LEU A 153 2.05 -8.11 7.11
C LEU A 153 1.07 -6.97 7.41
N HIS A 154 0.83 -6.64 8.68
CA HIS A 154 0.08 -5.45 9.08
C HIS A 154 0.79 -4.15 8.65
N ALA A 155 2.10 -4.05 8.87
CA ALA A 155 2.89 -2.90 8.43
C ALA A 155 2.83 -2.72 6.90
N ARG A 156 2.96 -3.82 6.16
CA ARG A 156 2.85 -3.88 4.69
C ARG A 156 1.47 -3.42 4.20
N THR A 157 0.42 -3.98 4.79
CA THR A 157 -0.98 -3.59 4.47
C THR A 157 -1.18 -2.10 4.72
N MET A 158 -0.69 -1.57 5.84
CA MET A 158 -0.78 -0.14 6.16
C MET A 158 0.01 0.74 5.19
N GLY A 159 1.18 0.29 4.71
CA GLY A 159 1.95 0.99 3.69
C GLY A 159 1.19 1.14 2.38
N ALA A 160 0.55 0.07 1.92
CA ALA A 160 -0.30 0.09 0.74
C ALA A 160 -1.53 1.01 0.93
N HIS A 161 -2.14 0.98 2.12
CA HIS A 161 -3.26 1.87 2.45
C HIS A 161 -2.86 3.34 2.38
N ILE A 162 -1.75 3.73 3.02
CA ILE A 162 -1.29 5.12 3.00
C ILE A 162 -0.93 5.57 1.57
N ALA A 163 -0.29 4.73 0.77
CA ALA A 163 -0.01 5.04 -0.63
C ALA A 163 -1.32 5.33 -1.42
N PHE A 164 -2.34 4.51 -1.22
CA PHE A 164 -3.68 4.73 -1.76
C PHE A 164 -4.29 6.07 -1.31
N MET A 165 -4.19 6.39 -0.02
CA MET A 165 -4.72 7.63 0.55
C MET A 165 -4.07 8.86 -0.05
N LEU A 166 -2.75 8.86 -0.20
CA LEU A 166 -1.99 9.97 -0.78
C LEU A 166 -2.36 10.23 -2.24
N GLN A 167 -2.87 9.23 -2.96
CA GLN A 167 -3.31 9.39 -4.35
C GLN A 167 -4.78 9.84 -4.47
N ARG A 168 -5.57 9.81 -3.39
CA ARG A 168 -6.98 10.22 -3.38
C ARG A 168 -7.19 11.64 -2.83
N PRO A 169 -8.25 12.35 -3.26
CA PRO A 169 -8.59 13.72 -2.84
C PRO A 169 -9.02 13.87 -1.38
N TRP A 170 -8.36 13.16 -0.46
CA TRP A 170 -8.67 13.17 0.96
C TRP A 170 -8.27 14.51 1.61
N PHE A 171 -7.14 15.09 1.18
CA PHE A 171 -6.66 16.38 1.70
C PHE A 171 -7.15 17.59 0.88
N ASP A 172 -7.92 17.35 -0.18
CA ASP A 172 -8.54 18.41 -0.95
C ASP A 172 -9.79 18.83 -0.17
N VAL A 173 -9.55 19.62 0.89
CA VAL A 173 -10.60 20.31 1.63
C VAL A 173 -11.40 21.09 0.58
N GLU A 174 -12.71 20.85 0.51
CA GLU A 174 -13.63 21.75 -0.18
C GLU A 174 -13.38 23.16 0.35
N GLY A 175 -12.80 24.00 -0.52
CA GLY A 175 -12.64 25.44 -0.33
C GLY A 175 -13.40 26.17 -1.42
#